data_AF-A0A958IYI8-F1
#
_entry.id   AF-A0A958IYI8-F1
#
_cell.length_a   1.000
_cell.length_b   1.000
_cell.length_c   1.000
_cell.angle_alpha   90.00
_cell.angle_beta   90.00
_cell.angle_gamma   90.00
#
_symmetry.space_group_name_H-M   'P 1'
#
loop_
_entity.id
_entity.type
_entity.pdbx_description
1 polymer ?
#
loop_
_entity_poly.entity_id
_entity_poly.type
_entity_poly.pdbx_seq_one_letter_code
_entity_poly.pdbx_strand_id
1 'polypeptide(L)' 'MGQQQLLLIVLSVIIVGVAIAVGVTRFQSNAVESNRQAVISDLVNYSAKAQRFYRTPTQLGGGSQNFNGFTMSPLDT' A
#
# COMPACT_ATOMS: atom_id res chain seq x y z
N MET A 1 -19.04 -39.46 28.32
CA MET A 1 -19.38 -38.03 28.20
C MET A 1 -18.18 -37.11 28.46
N GLY A 2 -17.48 -37.21 29.60
CA GLY A 2 -16.33 -36.33 29.91
C GLY A 2 -15.17 -36.37 28.90
N GLN A 3 -14.82 -37.54 28.38
CA GLN A 3 -13.74 -37.68 27.37
C GLN A 3 -14.07 -37.00 26.03
N GLN A 4 -15.30 -37.12 25.53
CA GLN A 4 -15.71 -36.48 24.27
C GLN A 4 -15.78 -34.95 24.41
N GLN A 5 -16.27 -34.47 25.56
CA GLN A 5 -16.30 -33.03 25.83
C GLN A 5 -14.90 -32.43 25.94
N LEU A 6 -13.96 -33.13 26.59
CA LEU A 6 -12.55 -32.70 26.65
C LEU A 6 -11.92 -32.65 25.25
N LEU A 7 -12.18 -33.63 24.39
CA LEU A 7 -11.65 -33.64 23.02
C LEU A 7 -12.18 -32.45 22.19
N LEU A 8 -13.45 -32.08 22.35
CA LEU A 8 -14.04 -30.94 21.63
C LEU A 8 -13.45 -29.59 22.08
N ILE A 9 -13.12 -29.45 23.37
CA ILE A 9 -12.46 -28.24 23.90
C ILE A 9 -11.03 -28.13 23.36
N VAL A 10 -10.28 -29.23 23.34
CA VAL A 10 -8.90 -29.21 22.82
C VAL A 10 -8.89 -28.84 21.34
N LEU A 11 -9.84 -29.37 20.57
CA LEU A 11 -9.97 -29.05 19.15
C LEU A 11 -10.23 -27.55 18.91
N SER A 12 -11.12 -26.93 19.68
CA SER A 12 -11.44 -25.50 19.51
C SER A 12 -10.24 -24.60 19.85
N VAL A 13 -9.48 -24.92 20.89
CA VAL A 13 -8.30 -24.14 21.29
C VAL A 13 -7.20 -24.22 20.23
N ILE A 14 -6.98 -25.37 19.60
CA ILE A 14 -5.99 -25.51 18.51
C ILE A 14 -6.36 -24.61 17.33
N ILE A 15 -7.65 -24.59 16.94
CA ILE A 15 -8.13 -23.76 15.83
C ILE A 15 -7.92 -22.28 16.15
N VAL A 16 -8.29 -21.83 17.35
CA VAL A 16 -8.10 -20.44 17.79
C VAL A 16 -6.62 -20.07 17.82
N GLY A 17 -5.74 -20.96 18.30
CA GLY A 17 -4.30 -20.73 18.34
C GLY A 17 -3.70 -20.46 16.95
N VAL A 18 -4.06 -21.26 15.95
CA VAL A 18 -3.59 -21.07 14.56
C VAL A 18 -4.18 -19.80 13.95
N ALA A 19 -5.47 -19.53 14.19
CA ALA A 19 -6.13 -18.33 13.68
C ALA A 19 -5.47 -17.04 14.17
N ILE A 20 -5.07 -16.98 15.45
CA ILE A 20 -4.35 -15.84 16.02
C ILE A 20 -2.97 -15.70 15.37
N ALA A 21 -2.20 -16.79 15.26
CA ALA A 21 -0.86 -16.75 14.68
C ALA A 21 -0.86 -16.28 13.21
N VAL A 22 -1.79 -16.79 12.40
CA VAL A 22 -1.97 -16.37 11.00
C VAL A 22 -2.48 -14.93 10.95
N GLY A 23 -3.44 -14.56 11.81
CA GLY A 23 -4.01 -13.22 11.88
C GLY A 23 -2.95 -12.14 12.14
N VAL A 24 -2.05 -12.37 13.11
CA VAL A 24 -0.94 -11.45 13.42
C VAL A 24 0.00 -11.28 12.21
N THR A 25 0.38 -12.39 11.58
CA THR A 25 1.28 -12.36 10.41
C THR A 25 0.64 -11.58 9.25
N ARG A 26 -0.66 -11.82 8.99
CA ARG A 26 -1.42 -11.13 7.95
C ARG A 26 -1.59 -9.64 8.24
N PHE A 27 -1.79 -9.26 9.50
CA PHE A 27 -1.89 -7.86 9.90
C PHE A 27 -0.59 -7.10 9.61
N GLN A 28 0.58 -7.70 9.92
CA GLN A 28 1.88 -7.10 9.60
C GLN A 28 2.08 -6.96 8.09
N SER A 29 1.75 -7.99 7.30
CA SER A 29 1.83 -7.91 5.83
C SER A 29 0.89 -6.83 5.25
N ASN A 30 -0.29 -6.65 5.84
CA ASN A 30 -1.25 -5.63 5.40
C ASN A 30 -0.74 -4.21 5.63
N ALA A 31 -0.02 -3.95 6.73
CA ALA A 31 0.59 -2.64 6.98
C ALA A 31 1.68 -2.31 5.94
N VAL A 32 2.53 -3.29 5.61
CA VAL A 32 3.55 -3.14 4.56
C VAL A 32 2.90 -2.90 3.20
N GLU A 33 1.87 -3.67 2.88
CA GLU A 33 1.15 -3.54 1.62
C GLU A 33 0.43 -2.20 1.50
N SER A 34 -0.18 -1.69 2.58
CA SER A 34 -0.82 -0.37 2.60
C SER A 34 0.20 0.76 2.38
N ASN A 35 1.36 0.71 3.02
CA ASN A 35 2.44 1.68 2.78
C ASN A 35 2.94 1.60 1.33
N ARG A 36 3.08 0.39 0.79
CA ARG A 36 3.46 0.17 -0.61
C ARG A 36 2.44 0.78 -1.57
N GLN A 37 1.15 0.60 -1.29
CA GLN A 37 0.08 1.19 -2.09
C GLN A 37 0.06 2.73 -2.02
N ALA A 38 0.35 3.32 -0.85
CA ALA A 38 0.49 4.77 -0.72
C ALA A 38 1.61 5.30 -1.62
N VAL A 39 2.81 4.72 -1.52
CA VAL A 39 3.95 5.09 -2.38
C VAL A 39 3.65 4.92 -3.87
N ILE A 40 2.97 3.83 -4.24
CA ILE A 40 2.53 3.62 -5.64
C ILE A 40 1.58 4.73 -6.08
N SER A 41 0.62 5.13 -5.24
CA SER A 41 -0.31 6.21 -5.53
C SER A 41 0.42 7.54 -5.77
N ASP A 42 1.39 7.86 -4.90
CA ASP A 42 2.20 9.06 -5.03
C ASP A 42 2.99 9.05 -6.34
N LEU A 43 3.63 7.93 -6.68
CA LEU A 43 4.36 7.76 -7.93
C LEU A 43 3.46 7.91 -9.17
N VAL A 44 2.23 7.38 -9.12
CA VAL A 44 1.25 7.58 -10.20
C VAL A 44 0.91 9.05 -10.35
N ASN A 45 0.65 9.76 -9.25
CA ASN A 45 0.39 11.20 -9.26
C ASN A 45 1.56 11.99 -9.83
N TYR A 46 2.79 11.67 -9.44
CA TYR A 46 4.00 12.28 -9.99
C TYR A 46 4.18 12.02 -11.48
N SER A 47 3.95 10.78 -11.92
CA SER A 47 4.07 10.41 -13.33
C SER A 47 3.07 11.20 -14.19
N ALA A 48 1.83 11.38 -13.71
CA ALA A 48 0.82 12.15 -14.40
C ALA A 48 1.19 13.65 -14.49
N LYS A 49 1.76 14.22 -13.42
CA LYS A 49 2.27 15.60 -13.40
C LYS A 49 3.44 15.77 -14.36
N ALA A 50 4.41 14.85 -14.36
CA ALA A 50 5.55 14.88 -15.27
C ALA A 50 5.10 14.79 -16.74
N GLN A 51 4.16 13.89 -17.05
CA GLN A 51 3.59 13.78 -18.40
C GLN A 51 2.84 15.05 -18.83
N ARG A 52 2.09 15.68 -17.92
CA ARG A 52 1.44 16.97 -18.17
C ARG A 52 2.46 18.07 -18.44
N PHE A 53 3.51 18.16 -17.62
CA PHE A 53 4.58 19.14 -17.80
C PHE A 53 5.27 18.98 -19.15
N TYR A 54 5.64 17.74 -19.51
CA TYR A 54 6.31 17.43 -20.78
C TYR A 54 5.48 17.85 -22.01
N ARG A 55 4.16 17.63 -21.98
CA ARG A 55 3.25 17.95 -23.10
C ARG A 55 2.87 19.42 -23.16
N THR A 56 3.00 20.16 -22.07
CA THR A 56 2.63 21.57 -22.01
C THR A 56 3.75 22.41 -22.64
N PRO A 57 3.45 23.35 -23.55
CA PRO A 57 4.47 24.21 -24.15
C PRO A 57 5.08 25.16 -23.10
N THR A 58 6.32 25.59 -23.33
CA THR A 58 7.07 26.47 -22.41
C THR A 58 6.39 27.80 -22.12
N GLN A 59 5.62 28.32 -23.09
CA GLN A 59 4.86 29.57 -22.95
C GLN A 59 3.70 29.48 -21.92
N LEU A 60 3.25 28.26 -21.58
CA LEU A 60 2.21 28.01 -20.58
C LEU A 60 2.80 27.47 -19.27
N GLY A 61 4.10 27.60 -19.06
CA GLY A 61 4.80 27.09 -17.87
C GLY A 61 5.09 25.58 -17.90
N GLY A 62 5.05 24.96 -19.09
CA GLY A 62 5.41 23.56 -19.30
C GLY A 62 6.85 23.36 -19.78
N GLY A 63 7.17 22.11 -20.12
CA GLY A 63 8.51 21.67 -20.52
C GLY A 63 8.76 21.59 -22.02
N SER A 64 7.73 21.69 -22.88
CA SER A 64 7.85 21.61 -24.34
C SER A 64 8.72 20.44 -24.83
N GLN A 65 8.33 19.22 -24.44
CA GLN A 65 9.08 17.98 -24.70
C GLN A 65 10.44 17.88 -23.97
N ASN A 66 10.62 18.68 -22.93
CA ASN A 66 11.76 18.62 -22.02
C ASN A 66 11.25 18.59 -20.57
N PHE A 67 12.06 18.11 -19.64
CA PHE A 67 11.79 18.13 -18.20
C PHE A 67 12.57 19.23 -17.47
N ASN A 68 13.28 20.11 -18.20
CA ASN A 68 13.96 21.27 -17.63
C ASN A 68 12.98 22.12 -16.79
N GLY A 69 13.28 22.27 -15.50
CA GLY A 69 12.45 23.04 -14.55
C GLY A 69 11.32 22.26 -13.88
N PHE A 70 11.17 20.96 -14.18
CA PHE A 70 10.26 20.10 -13.42
C PHE A 70 10.81 19.92 -11.99
N THR A 71 10.07 20.43 -11.00
CA THR A 71 10.40 20.30 -9.58
C THR A 71 9.23 19.67 -8.84
N MET A 72 9.54 18.81 -7.88
CA MET A 72 8.54 18.25 -6.97
C MET A 72 8.43 19.18 -5.76
N SER A 73 7.21 19.62 -5.46
CA SER A 73 6.90 20.43 -4.29
C SER A 73 6.55 19.53 -3.09
N PRO A 74 6.83 19.95 -1.84
CA PRO A 74 6.42 19.20 -0.64
C PRO A 74 4.91 18.97 -0.51
N LEU A 75 4.08 19.67 -1.30
CA LEU A 75 2.62 19.51 -1.35
C LEU A 75 2.16 18.41 -2.32
N ASP A 76 3.09 17.72 -2.98
CA ASP A 76 2.78 16.74 -4.00
C ASP A 76 2.72 15.28 -3.48
N THR A 77 3.01 15.06 -2.19
CA THR A 77 2.74 13.84 -1.39
C THR A 77 1.46 14.00 -0.59
#